data_AF-A0A3N5FQW5-F1
#
_entry.id   AF-A0A3N5FQW5-F1
#
_cell.length_a   1.000
_cell.length_b   1.000
_cell.length_c   1.000
_cell.angle_alpha   90.00
_cell.angle_beta   90.00
_cell.angle_gamma   90.00
#
_symmetry.space_group_name_H-M   'P 1'
#
loop_
_entity.id
_entity.type
_entity.pdbx_description
1 polymer ?
#
loop_
_entity_poly.entity_id
_entity_poly.type
_entity_poly.pdbx_seq_one_letter_code
_entity_poly.pdbx_strand_id
1 'polypeptide(L)'
;DLVQGLEDEPLPASIEIAIPERAARSREAAAWIEGWRRRPEVTMVDDDREWLGQLETVAAVARGVGLALVGGLLGAAVFTIASVIRLTAYLHSEEISILRLVGATEFYIRGPFYAEGLLEGLLGGGIASAALYGGYRLLQTESRTSLFVSVLAGDFLDPSQVALLVGLGGLAGLVGAILSLRRESLRSPAEEAA
;
A
#
# COMPACT_ATOMS: atom_id res chain seq x y z
N ASP A 1 31.04 -4.13 35.94
CA ASP A 1 30.91 -4.49 37.36
C ASP A 1 29.55 -5.10 37.74
N LEU A 2 28.90 -5.85 36.83
CA LEU A 2 27.61 -6.53 37.09
C LEU A 2 27.65 -8.03 36.77
N VAL A 3 28.83 -8.58 36.45
CA VAL A 3 28.99 -9.95 35.92
C VAL A 3 29.92 -10.80 36.80
N GLN A 4 30.45 -10.26 37.90
CA GLN A 4 31.40 -10.96 38.78
C GLN A 4 30.74 -11.66 39.98
N GLY A 5 29.40 -11.68 40.06
CA GLY A 5 28.65 -12.30 41.16
C GLY A 5 27.81 -13.53 40.78
N LEU A 6 28.01 -14.10 39.60
CA LEU A 6 27.28 -15.30 39.13
C LEU A 6 28.18 -16.53 39.32
N GLU A 7 28.36 -16.95 40.58
CA GLU A 7 29.15 -18.15 40.93
C GLU A 7 28.37 -19.47 40.81
N ASP A 8 27.12 -19.47 40.34
CA ASP A 8 26.41 -20.71 39.99
C ASP A 8 25.52 -20.44 38.77
N GLU A 9 25.57 -21.35 37.80
CA GLU A 9 24.82 -21.34 36.54
C GLU A 9 23.33 -20.94 36.78
N PRO A 10 22.93 -19.68 36.54
CA PRO A 10 21.71 -19.11 37.13
C PRO A 10 20.45 -19.42 36.31
N LEU A 11 20.57 -20.21 35.24
CA LEU A 11 19.50 -20.52 34.32
C LEU A 11 19.15 -22.02 34.38
N PRO A 12 17.88 -22.39 34.61
CA PRO A 12 17.46 -23.77 34.51
C PRO A 12 17.71 -24.30 33.09
N ALA A 13 18.05 -25.58 32.97
CA ALA A 13 18.22 -26.22 31.67
C ALA A 13 16.94 -26.06 30.83
N SER A 14 17.05 -25.31 29.73
CA SER A 14 15.95 -25.03 28.81
C SER A 14 16.17 -25.71 27.47
N ILE A 15 15.08 -26.09 26.81
CA ILE A 15 15.08 -26.64 25.46
C ILE A 15 14.16 -25.76 24.63
N GLU A 16 14.73 -25.06 23.66
CA GLU A 16 13.97 -24.25 22.70
C GLU A 16 13.58 -25.13 21.50
N ILE A 17 12.30 -25.14 21.16
CA ILE A 17 11.76 -25.90 20.04
C ILE A 17 11.04 -24.95 19.09
N ALA A 18 11.67 -24.67 17.95
CA ALA A 18 11.05 -23.88 16.89
C ALA A 18 10.00 -24.74 16.15
N ILE A 19 8.73 -24.43 16.35
CA ILE A 19 7.63 -25.09 15.64
C ILE A 19 7.34 -24.30 14.36
N PRO A 20 7.26 -24.95 13.18
CA PRO A 20 6.85 -24.29 11.95
C PRO A 20 5.49 -23.63 12.11
N GLU A 21 5.36 -22.41 11.61
CA GLU A 21 4.20 -21.54 11.80
C GLU A 21 2.83 -22.21 11.49
N ARG A 22 2.77 -23.02 10.43
CA ARG A 22 1.57 -23.80 10.07
C ARG A 22 1.21 -24.87 11.10
N ALA A 23 2.20 -25.52 11.68
CA ALA A 23 2.01 -26.55 12.70
C ALA A 23 1.70 -25.91 14.07
N ALA A 24 2.29 -24.75 14.38
CA ALA A 24 2.07 -24.02 15.63
C ALA A 24 0.61 -23.57 15.82
N ARG A 25 -0.09 -23.26 14.72
CA ARG A 25 -1.53 -22.90 14.71
C ARG A 25 -2.48 -24.10 14.82
N SER A 26 -1.97 -25.33 14.78
CA SER A 26 -2.80 -26.53 14.86
C SER A 26 -3.30 -26.79 16.28
N ARG A 27 -4.48 -27.40 16.42
CA ARG A 27 -4.97 -27.89 17.73
C ARG A 27 -4.07 -28.97 18.31
N GLU A 28 -3.39 -29.73 17.45
CA GLU A 28 -2.45 -30.79 17.84
C GLU A 28 -1.23 -30.21 18.55
N ALA A 29 -0.67 -29.10 18.07
CA ALA A 29 0.43 -28.41 18.74
C ALA A 29 0.00 -27.85 20.11
N ALA A 30 -1.21 -27.29 20.21
CA ALA A 30 -1.76 -26.84 21.48
C ALA A 30 -1.94 -28.00 22.48
N ALA A 31 -2.48 -29.14 22.03
CA ALA A 31 -2.64 -30.33 22.86
C ALA A 31 -1.29 -30.93 23.28
N TRP A 32 -0.28 -30.89 22.39
CA TRP A 32 1.07 -31.36 22.67
C TRP A 32 1.78 -30.51 23.73
N ILE A 33 1.71 -29.18 23.61
CA ILE A 33 2.26 -28.22 24.58
C ILE A 33 1.60 -28.38 25.95
N GLU A 34 0.28 -28.52 25.98
CA GLU A 34 -0.48 -28.78 27.21
C GLU A 34 -0.11 -30.15 27.82
N GLY A 35 0.21 -31.14 26.99
CA GLY A 35 0.73 -32.44 27.44
C GLY A 35 2.09 -32.35 28.14
N TRP A 36 2.96 -31.43 27.71
CA TRP A 36 4.25 -31.17 28.37
C TRP A 36 4.10 -30.41 29.68
N ARG A 37 3.15 -29.46 29.77
CA ARG A 37 2.85 -28.72 31.01
C ARG A 37 2.43 -29.59 32.19
N ARG A 38 1.91 -30.80 31.92
CA ARG A 38 1.42 -31.73 32.96
C ARG A 38 2.48 -32.68 33.49
N ARG A 39 3.70 -32.65 32.94
CA ARG A 39 4.79 -33.52 33.38
C ARG A 39 5.49 -32.91 34.59
N PRO A 40 5.70 -33.68 35.68
CA PRO A 40 6.34 -33.17 36.90
C PRO A 40 7.81 -32.77 36.68
N GLU A 41 8.45 -33.24 35.60
CA GLU A 41 9.82 -32.87 35.23
C GLU A 41 9.92 -31.51 34.53
N VAL A 42 8.80 -30.88 34.16
CA VAL A 42 8.76 -29.61 33.43
C VAL A 42 8.29 -28.49 34.35
N THR A 43 9.21 -27.60 34.71
CA THR A 43 8.94 -26.49 35.64
C THR A 43 8.10 -25.37 35.00
N MET A 44 8.37 -25.04 33.73
CA MET A 44 7.70 -23.96 33.02
C MET A 44 7.72 -24.22 31.51
N VAL A 45 6.62 -23.89 30.82
CA VAL A 45 6.52 -23.90 29.36
C VAL A 45 6.08 -22.52 28.92
N ASP A 46 7.00 -21.75 28.33
CA ASP A 46 6.67 -20.46 27.74
C ASP A 46 6.01 -20.67 26.37
N ASP A 47 4.87 -20.02 26.14
CA ASP A 47 4.09 -20.15 24.92
C ASP A 47 3.81 -18.77 24.33
N ASP A 48 4.67 -18.35 23.42
CA ASP A 48 4.61 -17.02 22.80
C ASP A 48 3.47 -16.88 21.78
N ARG A 49 2.71 -17.94 21.49
CA ARG A 49 1.69 -17.92 20.43
C ARG A 49 0.55 -16.95 20.72
N GLU A 50 0.19 -16.75 21.99
CA GLU A 50 -0.87 -15.80 22.36
C GLU A 50 -0.43 -14.35 22.06
N TRP A 51 0.79 -13.98 22.47
CA TRP A 51 1.37 -12.68 22.19
C TRP A 51 1.56 -12.45 20.68
N LEU A 52 2.09 -13.45 19.97
CA LEU A 52 2.24 -13.41 18.51
C LEU A 52 0.87 -13.26 17.82
N GLY A 53 -0.17 -13.95 18.29
CA GLY A 53 -1.53 -13.83 17.76
C GLY A 53 -2.13 -12.44 17.95
N GLN A 54 -1.86 -11.78 19.08
CA GLN A 54 -2.26 -10.40 19.32
C GLN A 54 -1.54 -9.44 18.35
N LEU A 55 -0.23 -9.61 18.16
CA LEU A 55 0.55 -8.82 17.20
C LEU A 55 0.08 -9.02 15.76
N GLU A 56 -0.22 -10.27 15.35
CA GLU A 56 -0.79 -10.57 14.03
C GLU A 56 -2.15 -9.89 13.84
N THR A 57 -2.99 -9.87 14.87
CA THR A 57 -4.31 -9.22 14.82
C THR A 57 -4.15 -7.71 14.64
N VAL A 58 -3.27 -7.07 15.41
CA VAL A 58 -2.97 -5.63 15.27
C VAL A 58 -2.42 -5.33 13.88
N ALA A 59 -1.49 -6.15 13.38
CA ALA A 59 -0.95 -6.00 12.03
C ALA A 59 -2.03 -6.19 10.94
N ALA A 60 -2.96 -7.13 11.12
CA ALA A 60 -4.06 -7.34 10.19
C ALA A 60 -5.02 -6.14 10.13
N VAL A 61 -5.36 -5.57 11.30
CA VAL A 61 -6.17 -4.34 11.38
C VAL A 61 -5.44 -3.18 10.72
N ALA A 62 -4.15 -2.98 11.00
CA ALA A 62 -3.35 -1.93 10.39
C ALA A 62 -3.28 -2.07 8.87
N ARG A 63 -3.10 -3.30 8.34
CA ARG A 63 -3.15 -3.57 6.90
C ARG A 63 -4.52 -3.28 6.31
N GLY A 64 -5.61 -3.64 7.01
CA GLY A 64 -6.97 -3.36 6.57
C GLY A 64 -7.26 -1.86 6.46
N VAL A 65 -6.88 -1.08 7.47
CA VAL A 65 -6.99 0.39 7.46
C VAL A 65 -6.12 0.99 6.35
N GLY A 66 -4.88 0.51 6.19
CA GLY A 66 -3.98 0.95 5.14
C GLY A 66 -4.55 0.73 3.74
N LEU A 67 -5.11 -0.46 3.47
CA LEU A 67 -5.77 -0.76 2.19
C LEU A 67 -6.99 0.12 1.94
N ALA A 68 -7.80 0.39 2.98
CA ALA A 68 -8.95 1.28 2.86
C ALA A 68 -8.52 2.72 2.52
N LEU A 69 -7.46 3.22 3.16
CA LEU A 69 -6.89 4.54 2.85
C LEU A 69 -6.35 4.60 1.41
N VAL A 70 -5.57 3.60 0.99
CA VAL A 70 -5.05 3.52 -0.38
C VAL A 70 -6.20 3.52 -1.40
N GLY A 71 -7.25 2.73 -1.16
CA GLY A 71 -8.44 2.72 -2.03
C GLY A 71 -9.14 4.08 -2.10
N GLY A 72 -9.31 4.74 -0.96
CA GLY A 72 -9.90 6.08 -0.89
C GLY A 72 -9.08 7.14 -1.62
N LEU A 73 -7.76 7.17 -1.41
CA LEU A 73 -6.86 8.11 -2.08
C LEU A 73 -6.79 7.86 -3.59
N LEU A 74 -6.73 6.61 -4.02
CA LEU A 74 -6.79 6.27 -5.45
C LEU A 74 -8.10 6.74 -6.08
N GLY A 75 -9.23 6.53 -5.41
CA GLY A 75 -10.53 7.03 -5.87
C GLY A 75 -10.55 8.57 -5.99
N ALA A 76 -10.01 9.27 -4.99
CA ALA A 76 -9.90 10.73 -5.00
C ALA A 76 -8.98 11.24 -6.13
N ALA A 77 -7.87 10.55 -6.39
CA ALA A 77 -6.95 10.89 -7.48
C ALA A 77 -7.64 10.72 -8.85
N VAL A 78 -8.28 9.57 -9.08
CA VAL A 78 -9.05 9.29 -10.30
C VAL A 78 -10.15 10.35 -10.50
N PHE A 79 -10.87 10.71 -9.45
CA PHE A 79 -11.92 11.73 -9.49
C PHE A 79 -11.37 13.11 -9.84
N THR A 80 -10.24 13.49 -9.24
CA THR A 80 -9.56 14.77 -9.50
C THR A 80 -9.12 14.83 -10.97
N ILE A 81 -8.38 13.83 -11.45
CA ILE A 81 -7.90 13.76 -12.83
C ILE A 81 -9.06 13.78 -13.82
N ALA A 82 -10.13 13.02 -13.55
CA ALA A 82 -11.32 13.02 -14.39
C ALA A 82 -11.97 14.41 -14.48
N SER A 83 -11.99 15.15 -13.36
CA SER A 83 -12.55 16.51 -13.29
C SER A 83 -11.72 17.51 -14.07
N VAL A 84 -10.38 17.43 -13.97
CA VAL A 84 -9.44 18.27 -14.73
C VAL A 84 -9.58 18.02 -16.22
N ILE A 85 -9.56 16.75 -16.66
CA ILE A 85 -9.69 16.41 -18.08
C ILE A 85 -11.02 16.88 -18.67
N ARG A 86 -12.10 16.81 -17.89
CA ARG A 86 -13.42 17.31 -18.34
C ARG A 86 -13.38 18.82 -18.56
N LEU A 87 -12.74 19.55 -17.64
CA LEU A 87 -12.55 20.99 -17.77
C LEU A 87 -11.70 21.33 -19.00
N THR A 88 -10.57 20.64 -19.20
CA THR A 88 -9.69 20.88 -20.36
C THR A 88 -10.40 20.57 -21.68
N ALA A 89 -11.17 19.49 -21.73
CA ALA A 89 -11.96 19.13 -22.91
C ALA A 89 -13.05 20.18 -23.22
N TYR A 90 -13.69 20.74 -22.19
CA TYR A 90 -14.67 21.83 -22.36
C TYR A 90 -14.02 23.09 -22.95
N LEU A 91 -12.83 23.45 -22.48
CA LEU A 91 -12.09 24.62 -22.96
C LEU A 91 -11.67 24.51 -24.44
N HIS A 92 -11.48 23.28 -24.95
CA HIS A 92 -11.10 23.03 -26.35
C HIS A 92 -12.26 22.50 -27.19
N SER A 93 -13.51 22.68 -26.74
CA SER A 93 -14.70 22.11 -27.40
C SER A 93 -14.92 22.62 -28.83
N GLU A 94 -14.57 23.87 -29.13
CA GLU A 94 -14.63 24.43 -30.49
C GLU A 94 -13.65 23.74 -31.44
N GLU A 95 -12.40 23.56 -30.99
CA GLU A 95 -11.36 22.91 -31.79
C GLU A 95 -11.70 21.43 -32.04
N ILE A 96 -12.22 20.73 -31.03
CA ILE A 96 -12.74 19.37 -31.16
C ILE A 96 -13.88 19.30 -32.18
N SER A 97 -14.75 20.30 -32.22
CA SER A 97 -15.86 20.36 -33.17
C SER A 97 -15.36 20.52 -34.61
N ILE A 98 -14.34 21.35 -34.82
CA ILE A 98 -13.67 21.50 -36.13
C ILE A 98 -13.03 20.18 -36.58
N LEU A 99 -12.29 19.51 -35.68
CA LEU A 99 -11.68 18.21 -35.98
C LEU A 99 -12.71 17.14 -36.38
N ARG A 100 -13.88 17.14 -35.71
CA ARG A 100 -14.99 16.25 -36.06
C ARG A 100 -15.56 16.53 -37.45
N LEU A 101 -15.66 17.81 -37.87
CA LEU A 101 -16.16 18.20 -39.18
C LEU A 101 -15.24 17.76 -40.34
N VAL A 102 -13.93 17.70 -40.10
CA VAL A 102 -12.95 17.24 -41.10
C VAL A 102 -12.84 15.70 -41.12
N GLY A 103 -13.59 14.99 -40.26
CA GLY A 103 -13.62 13.52 -40.21
C GLY A 103 -12.51 12.89 -39.37
N ALA A 104 -11.96 13.60 -38.39
CA ALA A 104 -10.94 13.05 -37.49
C ALA A 104 -11.47 11.84 -36.70
N THR A 105 -10.61 10.86 -36.46
CA THR A 105 -10.96 9.67 -35.68
C THR A 105 -11.12 10.00 -34.18
N GLU A 106 -11.99 9.27 -33.47
CA GLU A 106 -12.15 9.46 -32.00
C GLU A 106 -10.84 9.27 -31.24
N PHE A 107 -9.92 8.43 -31.73
CA PHE A 107 -8.60 8.27 -31.12
C PHE A 107 -7.73 9.54 -31.29
N TYR A 108 -7.83 10.23 -32.42
CA TYR A 108 -7.12 11.50 -32.63
C TYR A 108 -7.61 12.59 -31.65
N ILE A 109 -8.91 12.60 -31.36
CA ILE A 109 -9.51 13.55 -30.43
C ILE A 109 -9.21 13.17 -28.96
N ARG A 110 -9.32 11.89 -28.59
CA ARG A 110 -9.22 11.42 -27.20
C ARG A 110 -7.80 11.06 -26.76
N GLY A 111 -6.93 10.71 -27.72
CA GLY A 111 -5.53 10.37 -27.51
C GLY A 111 -4.74 11.36 -26.64
N PRO A 112 -4.78 12.68 -26.92
CA PRO A 112 -4.05 13.65 -26.09
C PRO A 112 -4.50 13.63 -24.63
N PHE A 113 -5.80 13.50 -24.36
CA PHE A 113 -6.33 13.43 -22.98
C PHE A 113 -5.93 12.15 -22.24
N TYR A 114 -5.82 11.01 -22.95
CA TYR A 114 -5.29 9.78 -22.36
C TYR A 114 -3.81 9.92 -22.00
N ALA A 115 -3.03 10.58 -22.86
CA ALA A 115 -1.63 10.87 -22.58
C ALA A 115 -1.47 11.84 -21.40
N GLU A 116 -2.32 12.88 -21.32
CA GLU A 116 -2.31 13.86 -20.24
C GLU A 116 -2.60 13.18 -18.88
N GLY A 117 -3.66 12.38 -18.78
CA GLY A 117 -3.97 11.64 -17.56
C GLY A 117 -2.90 10.61 -17.17
N LEU A 118 -2.32 9.90 -18.15
CA LEU A 118 -1.20 8.99 -17.90
C LEU A 118 0.03 9.72 -17.36
N LEU A 119 0.39 10.85 -17.97
CA LEU A 119 1.53 11.67 -17.56
C LEU A 119 1.32 12.27 -16.17
N GLU A 120 0.13 12.78 -15.89
CA GLU A 120 -0.23 13.33 -14.58
C GLU A 120 -0.13 12.26 -13.48
N GLY A 121 -0.62 11.05 -13.77
CA GLY A 121 -0.48 9.89 -12.88
C GLY A 121 0.97 9.44 -12.66
N LEU A 122 1.78 9.38 -13.71
CA LEU A 122 3.20 9.01 -13.63
C LEU A 122 4.02 10.05 -12.86
N LEU A 123 3.81 11.33 -13.15
CA LEU A 123 4.49 12.42 -12.45
C LEU A 123 4.06 12.49 -10.99
N GLY A 124 2.77 12.35 -10.69
CA GLY A 124 2.26 12.28 -9.33
C GLY A 124 2.87 11.11 -8.56
N GLY A 125 2.90 9.91 -9.14
CA GLY A 125 3.54 8.74 -8.55
C GLY A 125 5.04 8.92 -8.35
N GLY A 126 5.74 9.53 -9.31
CA GLY A 126 7.18 9.81 -9.22
C GLY A 126 7.51 10.83 -8.13
N ILE A 127 6.77 11.94 -8.07
CA ILE A 127 6.93 12.97 -7.04
C ILE A 127 6.61 12.40 -5.65
N ALA A 128 5.51 11.65 -5.51
CA ALA A 128 5.16 11.00 -4.25
C ALA A 128 6.24 10.01 -3.80
N SER A 129 6.80 9.22 -4.72
CA SER A 129 7.89 8.28 -4.43
C SER A 129 9.17 9.00 -4.02
N ALA A 130 9.51 10.12 -4.68
CA ALA A 130 10.66 10.95 -4.31
C ALA A 130 10.47 11.60 -2.93
N ALA A 131 9.27 12.10 -2.63
CA ALA A 131 8.93 12.64 -1.32
C ALA A 131 9.01 11.56 -0.22
N LEU A 132 8.51 10.35 -0.50
CA LEU A 132 8.62 9.21 0.40
C LEU A 132 10.09 8.83 0.68
N TYR A 133 10.91 8.78 -0.36
CA TYR A 133 12.36 8.54 -0.22
C TYR A 133 13.04 9.65 0.61
N GLY A 134 12.68 10.92 0.38
CA GLY A 134 13.15 12.04 1.19
C GLY A 134 12.79 11.90 2.67
N GLY A 135 11.54 11.56 2.97
CA GLY A 135 11.08 11.30 4.34
C GLY A 135 11.82 10.14 5.00
N TYR A 136 12.03 9.05 4.27
CA TYR A 136 12.82 7.91 4.74
C TYR A 136 14.26 8.30 5.09
N ARG A 137 14.92 9.12 4.27
CA ARG A 137 16.29 9.59 4.51
C ARG A 137 16.40 10.50 5.75
N LEU A 138 15.38 11.31 6.01
CA LEU A 138 15.29 12.14 7.21
C LEU A 138 15.16 11.27 8.47
N LEU A 139 14.26 10.28 8.44
CA LEU A 139 14.05 9.36 9.56
C LEU A 139 15.30 8.53 9.89
N GLN A 140 16.02 8.04 8.88
CA GLN A 140 17.27 7.30 9.09
C GLN A 140 18.38 8.13 9.75
N THR A 141 18.38 9.45 9.53
CA THR A 141 19.38 10.34 10.14
C THR A 141 19.16 10.45 11.65
N GLU A 142 17.89 10.52 12.09
CA GLU A 142 17.49 10.59 13.50
C GLU A 142 17.50 9.21 14.21
N SER A 143 17.47 8.12 13.44
CA SER A 143 17.34 6.76 13.96
C SER A 143 18.55 6.26 14.75
N ARG A 144 19.70 6.96 14.73
CA ARG A 144 20.86 6.62 15.58
C ARG A 144 20.59 6.78 17.07
N THR A 145 19.52 7.48 17.43
CA THR A 145 19.19 7.83 18.83
C THR A 145 18.03 7.01 19.40
N SER A 146 17.23 6.33 18.56
CA SER A 146 16.04 5.60 18.98
C SER A 146 15.90 4.24 18.30
N LEU A 147 15.94 3.18 19.11
CA LEU A 147 15.70 1.79 18.69
C LEU A 147 14.29 1.60 18.10
N PHE A 148 13.32 2.43 18.49
CA PHE A 148 11.96 2.36 17.97
C PHE A 148 11.91 2.78 16.50
N VAL A 149 12.65 3.84 16.14
CA VAL A 149 12.72 4.33 14.75
C VAL A 149 13.47 3.33 13.87
N SER A 150 14.48 2.62 14.39
CA SER A 150 15.23 1.65 13.58
C SER A 150 14.39 0.42 13.25
N VAL A 151 13.54 -0.03 14.18
CA VAL A 151 12.59 -1.13 13.94
C VAL A 151 11.48 -0.69 12.98
N LEU A 152 11.02 0.56 13.07
CA LEU A 152 9.95 1.08 12.20
C LEU A 152 10.42 1.44 10.78
N ALA A 153 11.65 1.94 10.64
CA ALA A 153 12.15 2.48 9.38
C ALA A 153 12.51 1.38 8.37
N GLY A 154 12.97 0.22 8.85
CA GLY A 154 13.29 -0.95 8.01
C GLY A 154 14.19 -0.64 6.80
N ASP A 155 14.17 -1.54 5.82
CA ASP A 155 14.72 -1.25 4.50
C ASP A 155 13.70 -0.46 3.66
N PHE A 156 14.23 0.42 2.80
CA PHE A 156 13.39 1.13 1.83
C PHE A 156 12.83 0.16 0.79
N LEU A 157 11.76 0.60 0.10
CA LEU A 157 11.16 -0.11 -1.01
C LEU A 157 12.20 -0.41 -2.10
N ASP A 158 12.15 -1.63 -2.62
CA ASP A 158 12.98 -2.03 -3.75
C ASP A 158 12.67 -1.15 -4.98
N PRO A 159 13.66 -0.91 -5.88
CA PRO A 159 13.43 -0.13 -7.09
C PRO A 159 12.28 -0.66 -7.95
N SER A 160 12.04 -1.97 -7.94
CA SER A 160 10.91 -2.61 -8.62
C SER A 160 9.56 -2.24 -8.00
N GLN A 161 9.49 -2.13 -6.67
CA GLN A 161 8.28 -1.73 -5.95
C GLN A 161 7.98 -0.25 -6.18
N VAL A 162 9.01 0.60 -6.22
CA VAL A 162 8.86 2.02 -6.58
C VAL A 162 8.36 2.15 -8.02
N ALA A 163 8.95 1.42 -8.97
CA ALA A 163 8.49 1.40 -10.35
C ALA A 163 7.02 0.93 -10.46
N LEU A 164 6.62 -0.06 -9.67
CA LEU A 164 5.25 -0.54 -9.60
C LEU A 164 4.30 0.53 -9.05
N LEU A 165 4.69 1.26 -8.00
CA LEU A 165 3.88 2.36 -7.45
C LEU A 165 3.69 3.49 -8.46
N VAL A 166 4.76 3.90 -9.14
CA VAL A 166 4.69 4.92 -10.21
C VAL A 166 3.81 4.43 -11.35
N GLY A 167 3.98 3.16 -11.76
CA GLY A 167 3.14 2.53 -12.79
C GLY A 167 1.67 2.47 -12.41
N LEU A 168 1.34 2.15 -11.16
CA LEU A 168 -0.03 2.19 -10.63
C LEU A 168 -0.61 3.60 -10.64
N GLY A 169 0.20 4.61 -10.32
CA GLY A 169 -0.17 6.03 -10.46
C GLY A 169 -0.53 6.38 -11.90
N GLY A 170 0.30 5.99 -12.86
CA GLY A 170 0.04 6.17 -14.29
C GLY A 170 -1.23 5.45 -14.76
N LEU A 171 -1.43 4.20 -14.34
CA LEU A 171 -2.65 3.43 -14.64
C LEU A 171 -3.90 4.09 -14.05
N ALA A 172 -3.83 4.58 -12.81
CA ALA A 172 -4.93 5.30 -12.18
C ALA A 172 -5.27 6.58 -12.95
N GLY A 173 -4.26 7.33 -13.40
CA GLY A 173 -4.45 8.53 -14.22
C GLY A 173 -5.08 8.22 -15.58
N LEU A 174 -4.64 7.16 -16.26
CA LEU A 174 -5.26 6.68 -17.49
C LEU A 174 -6.72 6.25 -17.27
N VAL A 175 -7.02 5.54 -16.19
CA VAL A 175 -8.39 5.16 -15.82
C VAL A 175 -9.26 6.40 -15.59
N GLY A 176 -8.74 7.42 -14.88
CA GLY A 176 -9.42 8.71 -14.70
C GLY A 176 -9.75 9.40 -16.03
N ALA A 177 -8.80 9.43 -16.96
CA ALA A 177 -8.99 9.98 -18.30
C ALA A 177 -10.07 9.25 -19.09
N ILE A 178 -10.05 7.92 -19.10
CA ILE A 178 -11.03 7.08 -19.80
C ILE A 178 -12.43 7.28 -19.21
N LEU A 179 -12.56 7.28 -17.89
CA LEU A 179 -13.85 7.46 -17.21
C LEU A 179 -14.45 8.85 -17.50
N SER A 180 -13.60 9.87 -17.62
CA SER A 180 -14.08 11.22 -17.91
C SER A 180 -14.75 11.33 -19.28
N LEU A 181 -14.07 10.82 -20.31
CA LEU A 181 -14.49 10.90 -21.72
C LEU A 181 -15.64 9.96 -22.08
N ARG A 182 -15.78 8.81 -21.39
CA ARG A 182 -16.92 7.90 -21.62
C ARG A 182 -18.25 8.55 -21.25
N ARG A 183 -18.26 9.41 -20.23
CA ARG A 183 -19.50 10.02 -19.71
C ARG A 183 -20.13 11.05 -20.65
N GLU A 184 -19.34 11.65 -21.54
CA GLU A 184 -19.79 12.72 -22.46
C GLU A 184 -20.57 12.20 -23.67
N SER A 185 -20.53 10.89 -23.97
CA SER A 185 -21.16 10.31 -25.17
C SER A 185 -22.68 10.10 -25.10
N LEU A 186 -23.36 10.56 -24.03
CA LEU A 186 -24.80 10.31 -23.79
C LEU A 186 -25.66 11.56 -23.57
N ARG A 187 -25.17 12.76 -23.90
CA ARG A 187 -26.06 13.93 -24.07
C ARG A 187 -26.09 14.33 -25.53
N SER A 188 -26.87 13.57 -26.30
CA SER A 188 -27.43 14.10 -27.53
C SER A 188 -28.30 15.31 -27.16
N PRO A 189 -28.03 16.51 -27.68
CA PRO A 189 -28.82 17.72 -27.41
C PRO A 189 -30.25 17.68 -28.01
N ALA A 190 -30.79 16.50 -28.31
CA ALA A 190 -32.11 16.34 -28.94
C ALA A 190 -33.30 16.45 -27.97
N GLU A 191 -33.10 16.44 -26.65
CA GLU A 191 -34.19 16.49 -25.66
C GLU A 191 -34.44 17.88 -25.04
N GLU A 192 -33.59 18.88 -25.27
CA GLU A 192 -33.80 20.25 -24.74
C GLU A 192 -34.65 21.15 -25.67
N ALA A 193 -35.08 20.63 -26.82
CA ALA A 193 -35.87 21.37 -27.82
C ALA A 193 -37.31 20.85 -28.01
N ALA A 194 -37.82 20.04 -27.09
CA ALA A 194 -39.21 19.55 -27.08
C ALA A 194 -39.95 20.01 -25.82
#